data_AF-A0A379X096-F1
#
_entry.id   AF-A0A379X096-F1
#
_cell.length_a   1.000
_cell.length_b   1.000
_cell.length_c   1.000
_cell.angle_alpha   90.00
_cell.angle_beta   90.00
_cell.angle_gamma   90.00
#
_symmetry.space_group_name_H-M   'P 1'
#
loop_
_entity.id
_entity.type
_entity.pdbx_description
1 polymer ?
#
loop_
_entity_poly.entity_id
_entity_poly.type
_entity_poly.pdbx_seq_one_letter_code
_entity_poly.pdbx_strand_id
1 'polypeptide(L)' 'MVYGRGVSCELTVDEEGFSGISPYLFGLVLEHYIARHVSINTFSQMTLHSMQRGHVMTWPVRTGQRGSV' A
#
# COMPACT_ATOMS: atom_id res chain seq x y z
N MET A 1 7.78 14.03 21.99
CA MET A 1 7.33 14.12 20.58
C MET A 1 7.71 12.81 19.90
N VAL A 2 6.75 11.90 19.69
CA VAL A 2 7.04 10.58 19.10
C VAL A 2 7.04 10.75 17.59
N TYR A 3 8.23 10.80 17.00
CA TYR A 3 8.41 10.80 15.55
C TYR A 3 8.46 9.35 15.06
N GLY A 4 7.30 8.81 14.65
CA GLY A 4 7.27 7.57 13.88
C GLY A 4 7.79 7.85 12.47
N ARG A 5 8.80 7.10 12.03
CA ARG A 5 9.16 7.10 10.61
C ARG A 5 8.18 6.18 9.90
N GLY A 6 7.55 6.65 8.84
CA GLY A 6 6.56 5.90 8.08
C GLY A 6 6.84 6.02 6.59
N VAL A 7 6.42 5.02 5.83
CA VAL A 7 6.42 5.04 4.37
C VAL A 7 4.95 5.10 3.93
N SER A 8 4.60 6.16 3.22
CA SER A 8 3.33 6.25 2.50
C SER A 8 3.59 5.82 1.06
N CYS A 9 2.86 4.82 0.59
CA CYS A 9 2.90 4.34 -0.78
C CYS A 9 1.57 4.66 -1.46
N GLU A 10 1.62 5.57 -2.42
CA GLU A 10 0.49 5.88 -3.30
C GLU A 10 0.70 5.16 -4.63
N LEU A 11 -0.24 4.30 -4.98
CA LEU A 11 -0.22 3.56 -6.23
C LEU A 11 -1.35 4.04 -7.12
N THR A 12 -0.99 4.59 -8.28
CA THR A 12 -1.95 4.93 -9.33
C THR A 12 -1.93 3.83 -10.38
N VAL A 13 -3.10 3.27 -10.67
CA VAL A 13 -3.28 2.17 -11.60
C VAL A 13 -4.22 2.59 -12.72
N ASP A 14 -3.95 2.12 -13.92
CA ASP A 14 -4.81 2.35 -15.09
C ASP A 14 -5.72 1.12 -15.28
N GLU A 15 -7.03 1.31 -15.16
CA GLU A 15 -8.01 0.21 -15.35
C GLU A 15 -8.05 -0.28 -16.81
N GLU A 16 -7.67 0.54 -17.80
CA GLU A 16 -7.59 0.11 -19.21
C GLU A 16 -6.50 -0.95 -19.42
N GLY A 17 -5.40 -0.88 -18.67
CA GLY A 17 -4.33 -1.88 -18.68
C GLY A 17 -4.74 -3.24 -18.10
N PHE A 18 -5.83 -3.29 -17.32
CA PHE A 18 -6.31 -4.51 -16.66
C PHE A 18 -7.42 -5.24 -17.43
N SER A 19 -7.76 -4.80 -18.66
CA SER A 19 -8.77 -5.45 -19.51
C SER A 19 -10.12 -5.70 -18.79
N GLY A 20 -10.53 -4.78 -17.91
CA GLY A 20 -11.77 -4.90 -17.12
C GLY A 20 -11.66 -5.74 -15.85
N ILE A 21 -10.48 -6.24 -15.49
CA ILE A 21 -10.22 -6.88 -14.19
C ILE A 21 -10.01 -5.78 -13.14
N SER A 22 -10.55 -5.97 -11.93
CA SER A 22 -10.38 -5.00 -10.86
C SER A 22 -8.91 -4.94 -10.41
N PRO A 23 -8.30 -3.73 -10.34
CA PRO A 23 -6.93 -3.56 -9.84
C PRO A 23 -6.81 -3.78 -8.32
N TYR A 24 -7.91 -4.11 -7.65
CA TYR A 24 -7.96 -4.36 -6.21
C TYR A 24 -7.01 -5.48 -5.76
N LEU A 25 -6.99 -6.62 -6.46
CA LEU A 25 -6.10 -7.74 -6.12
C LEU A 25 -4.63 -7.37 -6.31
N PHE A 26 -4.33 -6.59 -7.34
CA PHE A 26 -2.97 -6.07 -7.55
C PHE A 26 -2.55 -5.17 -6.39
N GLY A 27 -3.41 -4.23 -5.99
CA GLY A 27 -3.17 -3.38 -4.83
C GLY A 27 -2.99 -4.17 -3.53
N LEU A 28 -3.81 -5.20 -3.30
CA LEU A 28 -3.70 -6.08 -2.13
C LEU A 28 -2.37 -6.84 -2.10
N VAL A 29 -1.94 -7.42 -3.23
CA VAL A 29 -0.65 -8.12 -3.31
C VAL A 29 0.52 -7.17 -3.11
N LEU A 30 0.45 -5.96 -3.69
CA LEU A 30 1.48 -4.95 -3.53
C LEU A 30 1.56 -4.47 -2.08
N GLU A 31 0.42 -4.31 -1.41
CA GLU A 31 0.34 -3.94 0.01
C GLU A 31 1.08 -4.96 0.88
N HIS A 32 0.79 -6.24 0.68
CA HIS A 32 1.48 -7.32 1.37
C HIS A 32 2.97 -7.40 1.03
N TYR A 33 3.35 -7.10 -0.22
CA TYR A 33 4.75 -7.08 -0.65
C TYR A 33 5.52 -5.93 0.03
N ILE A 34 4.97 -4.72 -0.02
CA ILE A 34 5.56 -3.51 0.59
C ILE A 34 5.62 -3.68 2.11
N ALA A 35 4.56 -4.16 2.75
CA ALA A 35 4.54 -4.42 4.19
C ALA A 35 5.61 -5.44 4.64
N ARG A 36 6.01 -6.38 3.75
CA ARG A 36 7.12 -7.32 4.00
C ARG A 36 8.50 -6.73 3.72
N HIS A 37 8.60 -5.78 2.79
CA HIS A 37 9.86 -5.17 2.39
C HIS A 37 10.25 -3.96 3.25
N VAL A 38 9.26 -3.28 3.83
CA VAL A 38 9.47 -2.16 4.75
C VAL A 38 10.07 -2.66 6.06
N SER A 39 11.12 -1.96 6.53
CA SER A 39 11.76 -2.24 7.81
C SER A 39 10.77 -2.14 8.98
N ILE A 40 10.89 -3.06 9.93
CA ILE A 40 10.35 -3.11 11.30
C ILE A 40 9.90 -1.77 11.89
N ASN A 41 10.84 -0.83 11.89
CA ASN A 41 10.74 0.42 12.64
C ASN A 41 9.94 1.48 11.88
N THR A 42 9.28 1.07 10.80
CA THR A 42 8.57 1.95 9.90
C THR A 42 7.15 1.45 9.70
N PHE A 43 6.21 2.38 9.79
CA PHE A 43 4.80 2.13 9.47
C PHE A 43 4.60 2.23 7.95
N SER A 44 3.97 1.25 7.31
CA SER A 44 3.61 1.33 5.89
C SER A 44 2.12 1.63 5.75
N GLN A 45 1.78 2.69 5.02
CA GLN A 45 0.42 2.97 4.57
C GLN A 45 0.38 2.81 3.05
N MET A 46 -0.66 2.15 2.53
CA MET A 46 -0.86 2.03 1.11
C MET A 46 -2.20 2.60 0.69
N THR A 47 -2.19 3.39 -0.39
CA THR A 47 -3.39 3.93 -1.02
C THR A 47 -3.38 3.60 -2.50
N LEU A 48 -4.46 2.98 -2.99
CA LEU A 48 -4.70 2.69 -4.40
C LEU A 48 -5.63 3.74 -5.00
N HIS A 49 -5.17 4.31 -6.11
CA HIS A 49 -5.90 5.21 -6.98
C HIS A 49 -6.02 4.57 -8.37
N SER A 50 -7.20 4.67 -8.98
CA SER A 50 -7.47 4.39 -10.38
C SER A 50 -7.39 5.70 -11.16
N MET A 51 -6.82 5.66 -12.37
CA MET A 51 -6.83 6.82 -13.28
C MET A 51 -8.25 7.16 -13.76
N GLN A 52 -9.13 6.15 -13.91
CA GLN A 52 -10.49 6.32 -14.38
C GLN A 52 -11.48 6.71 -13.28
N ARG A 53 -11.33 6.14 -12.06
CA ARG A 53 -12.26 6.37 -10.93
C ARG A 53 -11.72 7.25 -9.81
N GLY A 54 -10.43 7.56 -9.81
CA GLY A 54 -9.79 8.27 -8.71
C GLY A 54 -9.52 7.35 -7.53
N HIS A 55 -10.01 7.67 -6.33
CA HIS A 55 -9.71 6.88 -5.14
C HIS A 55 -10.36 5.49 -5.18
N VAL A 56 -9.57 4.42 -5.03
CA VAL A 56 -10.08 3.04 -5.04
C VAL A 56 -10.14 2.46 -3.63
N MET A 57 -9.02 2.50 -2.90
CA MET A 57 -8.91 1.90 -1.58
C MET A 57 -7.73 2.47 -0.79
N THR A 58 -7.92 2.75 0.49
CA THR A 58 -6.82 2.97 1.43
C THR A 58 -6.74 1.77 2.37
N TRP A 59 -5.59 1.13 2.45
CA TRP A 59 -5.34 0.12 3.47
C TRP A 59 -4.92 0.77 4.78
N PRO A 60 -5.30 0.18 5.94
CA PRO A 60 -4.91 0.71 7.23
C PRO A 60 -3.39 0.65 7.40
N VAL A 61 -2.87 1.61 8.15
CA VAL A 61 -1.43 1.68 8.47
C VAL A 61 -1.01 0.39 9.19
N ARG A 62 -0.04 -0.33 8.63
CA ARG A 62 0.55 -1.52 9.27
C ARG A 62 1.94 -1.20 9.81
N THR A 63 2.20 -1.63 11.04
CA THR A 63 3.54 -1.57 11.64
C THR A 63 4.40 -2.71 11.09
N GLY A 64 5.63 -2.42 10.67
CA GLY A 64 6.57 -3.43 10.18
C GLY A 64 6.77 -4.56 11.21
N GLN A 65 6.55 -5.81 10.79
CA GLN A 65 6.47 -6.97 11.67
C GLN A 65 7.79 -7.51 12.21
N ARG A 66 8.95 -7.00 11.79
CA ARG A 66 10.24 -7.63 12.16
C ARG A 66 10.70 -7.16 13.56
N GLY A 67 9.83 -7.20 14.58
CA GLY A 67 10.15 -6.74 15.93
C GLY A 67 11.54 -7.21 16.39
N SER A 68 12.36 -6.26 16.86
CA SER A 68 13.54 -6.61 17.64
C SER A 68 13.02 -7.29 18.89
N VAL A 69 13.14 -8.62 18.92
CA VAL A 69 13.21 -9.38 20.17
C VAL A 69 14.55 -9.10 20.84
#